data_AF-A0A8C4HEJ7-F1
#
_entry.id   AF-A0A8C4HEJ7-F1
#
_cell.length_a   1.000
_cell.length_b   1.000
_cell.length_c   1.000
_cell.angle_alpha   90.00
_cell.angle_beta   90.00
_cell.angle_gamma   90.00
#
_symmetry.space_group_name_H-M   'P 1'
#
loop_
_entity.id
_entity.type
_entity.pdbx_description
1 polymer ?
#
loop_
_entity_poly.entity_id
_entity_poly.type
_entity_poly.pdbx_seq_one_letter_code
_entity_poly.pdbx_strand_id
1 'polypeptide(L)'
;MSSSCGSVFLLVLLGVVLASGSPHGSVSRDLTQIHDSIANTLKLKGPEMVNELFSSVVKSINTSCQRKDLQVMNATLDIYTRIFSNILQEHHNQPGAQSLLESLSDTERVNIMEDLRYLQQKMQTLKETLTHVNHKHEDVMRKLSSIQVEDLMVQKKALAEFKEIYQAASVVHKRCT
;
A
#
# COMPACT_ATOMS: atom_id res chain seq x y z
N MET A 1 -5.08 -42.85 -12.15
CA MET A 1 -4.24 -41.93 -12.95
C MET A 1 -5.03 -40.63 -13.08
N SER A 2 -5.00 -39.80 -12.03
CA SER A 2 -4.26 -38.51 -11.95
C SER A 2 -4.54 -37.57 -13.14
N SER A 3 -5.29 -36.50 -12.88
CA SER A 3 -4.77 -35.13 -12.99
C SER A 3 -5.88 -34.14 -12.58
N SER A 4 -5.91 -33.77 -11.29
CA SER A 4 -6.65 -32.58 -10.86
C SER A 4 -5.70 -31.41 -10.98
N CYS A 5 -5.82 -30.66 -12.09
CA CYS A 5 -5.11 -29.41 -12.31
C CYS A 5 -5.82 -28.31 -11.50
N GLY A 6 -5.63 -28.35 -10.18
CA GLY A 6 -6.05 -27.29 -9.27
C GLY A 6 -5.03 -26.17 -9.28
N SER A 7 -5.34 -25.10 -10.00
CA SER A 7 -4.58 -23.86 -10.09
C SER A 7 -4.28 -23.25 -8.71
N VAL A 8 -3.08 -23.50 -8.20
CA VAL A 8 -2.51 -22.83 -7.01
C VAL A 8 -1.90 -21.50 -7.46
N PHE A 9 -2.70 -20.43 -7.55
CA PHE A 9 -2.18 -19.08 -7.89
C PHE A 9 -2.74 -17.93 -7.04
N LEU A 10 -3.32 -18.21 -5.86
CA LEU A 10 -3.90 -17.18 -4.98
C LEU A 10 -3.19 -17.06 -3.62
N LEU A 11 -1.85 -17.07 -3.62
CA LEU A 11 -1.02 -16.72 -2.45
C LEU A 11 0.18 -15.82 -2.79
N VAL A 12 0.10 -15.01 -3.84
CA VAL A 12 1.18 -14.07 -4.23
C VAL A 12 0.84 -12.60 -3.96
N LEU A 13 -0.37 -12.28 -3.48
CA LEU A 13 -0.85 -10.89 -3.38
C LEU A 13 -0.34 -10.07 -2.19
N LEU A 14 0.75 -10.48 -1.56
CA LEU A 14 1.49 -9.65 -0.60
C LEU A 14 3.02 -9.66 -0.82
N GLY A 15 3.49 -10.22 -1.95
CA GLY A 15 4.92 -10.42 -2.22
C GLY A 15 5.56 -9.49 -3.26
N VAL A 16 4.83 -8.53 -3.86
CA VAL A 16 5.35 -7.73 -4.98
C VAL A 16 5.22 -6.22 -4.74
N VAL A 17 5.55 -5.77 -3.54
CA VAL A 17 5.87 -4.36 -3.32
C VAL A 17 7.18 -4.32 -2.55
N LEU A 18 8.13 -3.50 -3.04
CA LEU A 18 9.43 -3.16 -2.43
C LEU A 18 10.67 -3.93 -2.91
N ALA A 19 10.92 -3.91 -4.22
CA ALA A 19 12.30 -3.99 -4.73
C ALA A 19 12.90 -2.58 -4.92
N SER A 20 12.98 -1.78 -3.86
CA SER A 20 13.88 -0.61 -3.81
C SER A 20 14.18 -0.19 -2.38
N GLY A 21 15.26 -0.72 -1.81
CA GLY A 21 16.18 0.07 -0.98
C GLY A 21 15.86 0.36 0.50
N SER A 22 15.04 -0.44 1.20
CA SER A 22 15.03 -0.43 2.67
C SER A 22 14.78 -1.85 3.23
N PRO A 23 15.50 -2.31 4.28
CA PRO A 23 15.55 -3.72 4.68
C PRO A 23 14.36 -4.21 5.53
N HIS A 24 13.17 -3.62 5.39
CA HIS A 24 11.99 -3.98 6.22
C HIS A 24 10.77 -4.42 5.39
N GLY A 25 10.95 -4.79 4.12
CA GLY A 25 9.87 -5.12 3.19
C GLY A 25 9.26 -6.52 3.33
N SER A 26 9.16 -7.07 4.54
CA SER A 26 8.31 -8.24 4.79
C SER A 26 7.01 -7.77 5.43
N VAL A 27 5.88 -8.24 4.90
CA VAL A 27 4.64 -8.25 5.68
C VAL A 27 4.97 -8.89 7.02
N SER A 28 4.76 -8.15 8.12
CA SER A 28 5.07 -8.69 9.45
C SER A 28 4.32 -10.01 9.62
N ARG A 29 4.97 -11.01 10.22
CA ARG A 29 4.35 -12.32 10.51
C ARG A 29 3.01 -12.14 11.23
N ASP A 30 2.93 -11.14 12.10
CA ASP A 30 1.72 -10.76 12.83
C ASP A 30 0.59 -10.31 11.90
N LEU A 31 0.90 -9.55 10.84
CA LEU A 31 -0.10 -9.08 9.88
C LEU A 31 -0.69 -10.24 9.07
N THR A 32 0.15 -11.18 8.64
CA THR A 32 -0.29 -12.39 7.93
C THR A 32 -1.17 -13.25 8.83
N GLN A 33 -0.74 -13.47 10.07
CA GLN A 33 -1.48 -14.28 11.04
C GLN A 33 -2.85 -13.66 11.37
N ILE A 34 -2.90 -12.35 11.61
CA ILE A 34 -4.15 -11.62 11.89
C ILE A 34 -5.08 -11.65 10.67
N HIS A 35 -4.54 -11.42 9.46
CA HIS A 35 -5.33 -11.50 8.24
C HIS A 35 -5.90 -12.90 8.02
N ASP A 36 -5.10 -13.95 8.23
CA ASP A 36 -5.58 -15.34 8.13
C ASP A 36 -6.65 -15.68 9.17
N SER A 37 -6.50 -15.18 10.40
CA SER A 37 -7.50 -15.30 11.46
C SER A 37 -8.84 -14.68 11.04
N ILE A 38 -8.83 -13.43 10.57
CA ILE A 38 -10.03 -12.75 10.05
C ILE A 38 -10.62 -13.51 8.87
N ALA A 39 -9.80 -13.89 7.90
CA ALA A 39 -10.25 -14.55 6.68
C ALA A 39 -10.91 -15.90 6.95
N ASN A 40 -10.41 -16.67 7.91
CA ASN A 40 -11.00 -17.93 8.30
C ASN A 40 -12.32 -17.72 9.07
N THR A 41 -12.33 -16.79 10.03
CA THR A 41 -13.51 -16.49 10.87
C THR A 41 -14.68 -15.95 10.04
N LEU A 42 -14.39 -15.04 9.11
CA LEU A 42 -15.39 -14.45 8.21
C LEU A 42 -15.58 -15.24 6.91
N LYS A 43 -14.93 -16.39 6.75
CA LYS A 43 -15.02 -17.28 5.57
C LYS A 43 -14.72 -16.56 4.24
N LEU A 44 -13.76 -15.64 4.23
CA LEU A 44 -13.38 -14.82 3.07
C LEU A 44 -12.65 -15.59 1.96
N LYS A 45 -12.41 -16.89 2.13
CA LYS A 45 -11.71 -17.77 1.16
C LYS A 45 -12.67 -18.54 0.22
N GLY A 46 -13.95 -18.17 0.22
CA GLY A 46 -14.99 -18.82 -0.59
C GLY A 46 -15.04 -18.35 -2.07
N PRO A 47 -15.72 -19.10 -2.95
CA PRO A 47 -15.81 -18.81 -4.38
C PRO A 47 -16.62 -17.53 -4.71
N GLU A 48 -17.39 -16.99 -3.76
CA GLU A 48 -18.13 -15.73 -3.92
C GLU A 48 -17.20 -14.50 -3.88
N MET A 49 -15.98 -14.64 -3.36
CA MET A 49 -14.99 -13.57 -3.24
C MET A 49 -14.09 -13.41 -4.49
N VAL A 50 -14.47 -14.04 -5.60
CA VAL A 50 -13.68 -14.07 -6.85
C VAL A 50 -13.68 -12.73 -7.60
N ASN A 51 -14.65 -11.84 -7.30
CA ASN A 51 -14.69 -10.50 -7.90
C ASN A 51 -13.77 -9.52 -7.16
N GLU A 52 -12.60 -9.27 -7.75
CA GLU A 52 -11.57 -8.38 -7.20
C GLU A 52 -11.95 -6.89 -7.29
N LEU A 53 -12.36 -6.29 -6.17
CA LEU A 53 -12.71 -4.86 -6.07
C LEU A 53 -11.56 -3.91 -6.44
N PHE A 54 -10.31 -4.30 -6.18
CA PHE A 54 -9.12 -3.47 -6.37
C PHE A 54 -8.18 -4.01 -7.46
N SER A 55 -8.64 -4.93 -8.31
CA SER A 55 -7.82 -5.51 -9.39
C SER A 55 -7.21 -4.46 -10.32
N SER A 56 -8.00 -3.46 -10.69
CA SER A 56 -7.58 -2.35 -11.54
C SER A 56 -6.52 -1.49 -10.87
N VAL A 57 -6.65 -1.25 -9.56
CA VAL A 57 -5.67 -0.52 -8.75
C VAL A 57 -4.35 -1.26 -8.73
N VAL A 58 -4.36 -2.56 -8.40
CA VAL A 58 -3.15 -3.40 -8.36
C VAL A 58 -2.46 -3.43 -9.73
N LYS A 59 -3.23 -3.60 -10.81
CA LYS A 59 -2.71 -3.60 -12.18
C LYS A 59 -2.17 -2.24 -12.64
N SER A 60 -2.68 -1.15 -12.08
CA SER A 60 -2.25 0.21 -12.42
C SER A 60 -0.92 0.62 -11.78
N ILE A 61 -0.51 -0.06 -10.71
CA ILE A 61 0.71 0.25 -9.97
C ILE A 61 1.89 -0.43 -10.65
N ASN A 62 2.80 0.37 -11.20
CA ASN A 62 3.97 -0.13 -11.93
C ASN A 62 5.17 -0.43 -10.99
N THR A 63 4.94 -0.51 -9.67
CA THR A 63 5.91 -0.70 -8.56
C THR A 63 7.14 0.23 -8.54
N SER A 64 7.23 1.18 -9.48
CA SER A 64 8.32 2.14 -9.65
C SER A 64 8.32 3.27 -8.61
N CYS A 65 7.46 3.20 -7.59
CA CYS A 65 7.30 4.21 -6.54
C CYS A 65 7.06 5.62 -7.11
N GLN A 66 6.36 5.72 -8.25
CA GLN A 66 6.05 7.02 -8.84
C GLN A 66 5.01 7.76 -7.99
N ARG A 67 4.98 9.09 -8.11
CA ARG A 67 4.00 9.95 -7.42
C ARG A 67 2.56 9.46 -7.60
N LYS A 68 2.21 9.03 -8.82
CA LYS A 68 0.89 8.49 -9.13
C LYS A 68 0.60 7.21 -8.34
N ASP A 69 1.57 6.30 -8.24
CA ASP A 69 1.48 5.07 -7.46
C ASP A 69 1.24 5.38 -5.96
N LEU A 70 1.97 6.37 -5.42
CA LEU A 70 1.82 6.81 -4.01
C LEU A 70 0.44 7.41 -3.73
N GLN A 71 -0.07 8.24 -4.63
CA GLN A 71 -1.41 8.84 -4.51
C GLN A 71 -2.52 7.79 -4.57
N VAL A 72 -2.43 6.87 -5.53
CA VAL A 72 -3.37 5.76 -5.68
C VAL A 72 -3.37 4.86 -4.44
N MET A 73 -2.18 4.56 -3.89
CA MET A 73 -2.09 3.75 -2.67
C MET A 73 -2.65 4.46 -1.45
N ASN A 74 -2.34 5.75 -1.26
CA ASN A 74 -2.92 6.56 -0.18
C ASN A 74 -4.45 6.59 -0.24
N ALA A 75 -5.02 6.80 -1.43
CA ALA A 75 -6.47 6.78 -1.62
C ALA A 75 -7.08 5.40 -1.33
N THR A 76 -6.36 4.33 -1.70
CA THR A 76 -6.79 2.95 -1.42
C THR A 76 -6.79 2.66 0.07
N LEU A 77 -5.75 3.07 0.81
CA LEU A 77 -5.70 2.96 2.27
C LEU A 77 -6.87 3.73 2.93
N ASP A 78 -7.22 4.91 2.43
CA ASP A 78 -8.37 5.70 2.92
C ASP A 78 -9.72 5.02 2.70
N ILE A 79 -9.86 4.23 1.63
CA ILE A 79 -11.06 3.42 1.43
C ILE A 79 -11.11 2.31 2.48
N TYR A 80 -10.01 1.58 2.71
CA TYR A 80 -9.96 0.54 3.73
C TYR A 80 -10.19 1.08 5.14
N THR A 81 -9.62 2.23 5.51
CA THR A 81 -9.89 2.87 6.81
C THR A 81 -11.39 3.12 6.99
N ARG A 82 -12.08 3.63 5.96
CA ARG A 82 -13.54 3.86 5.99
C ARG A 82 -14.32 2.56 6.11
N ILE A 83 -13.95 1.53 5.35
CA ILE A 83 -14.59 0.20 5.43
C ILE A 83 -14.46 -0.36 6.86
N PHE A 84 -13.26 -0.35 7.43
CA PHE A 84 -13.02 -0.86 8.78
C PHE A 84 -13.76 -0.03 9.83
N SER A 85 -13.80 1.30 9.69
CA SER A 85 -14.57 2.15 10.60
C SER A 85 -16.06 1.84 10.55
N ASN A 86 -16.62 1.60 9.36
CA ASN A 86 -18.02 1.23 9.22
C ASN A 86 -18.32 -0.12 9.89
N ILE A 87 -17.45 -1.13 9.70
CA ILE A 87 -17.57 -2.43 10.37
C ILE A 87 -17.48 -2.27 11.90
N LEU A 88 -16.54 -1.46 12.38
CA LEU A 88 -16.35 -1.22 13.83
C LEU A 88 -17.47 -0.38 14.46
N GLN A 89 -18.21 0.41 13.67
CA GLN A 89 -19.31 1.27 14.11
C GLN A 89 -20.67 0.56 14.13
N GLU A 90 -20.77 -0.73 13.79
CA GLU A 90 -22.01 -1.52 13.64
C GLU A 90 -22.92 -1.63 14.89
N HIS A 91 -22.73 -0.82 15.93
CA HIS A 91 -23.57 -0.82 17.14
C HIS A 91 -24.68 0.24 17.20
N HIS A 92 -24.74 1.23 16.30
CA HIS A 92 -25.78 2.26 16.39
C HIS A 92 -26.26 2.77 15.01
N ASN A 93 -27.55 2.51 14.70
CA ASN A 93 -28.49 3.43 14.02
C ASN A 93 -29.11 3.07 12.64
N GLN A 94 -29.06 1.85 12.11
CA GLN A 94 -29.88 1.53 10.93
C GLN A 94 -30.65 0.21 11.04
N PRO A 95 -31.99 0.26 11.25
CA PRO A 95 -32.85 -0.91 11.14
C PRO A 95 -32.79 -1.44 9.70
N GLY A 96 -32.30 -2.66 9.51
CA GLY A 96 -32.31 -3.37 8.22
C GLY A 96 -30.98 -3.45 7.47
N ALA A 97 -29.88 -2.90 8.00
CA ALA A 97 -28.54 -3.17 7.48
C ALA A 97 -28.02 -4.49 8.07
N GLN A 98 -27.72 -5.47 7.21
CA GLN A 98 -27.11 -6.73 7.64
C GLN A 98 -25.67 -6.45 8.08
N SER A 99 -25.35 -6.75 9.34
CA SER A 99 -24.03 -6.50 9.90
C SER A 99 -23.07 -7.64 9.55
N LEU A 100 -21.84 -7.30 9.16
CA LEU A 100 -20.81 -8.31 8.82
C LEU A 100 -20.48 -9.21 10.01
N LEU A 101 -20.61 -8.68 11.23
CA LEU A 101 -20.28 -9.35 12.47
C LEU A 101 -21.50 -9.95 13.21
N GLU A 102 -22.70 -9.84 12.63
CA GLU A 102 -23.96 -10.25 13.25
C GLU A 102 -24.03 -11.76 13.49
N SER A 103 -23.51 -12.56 12.55
CA SER A 103 -23.53 -14.02 12.61
C SER A 103 -22.43 -14.64 13.49
N LEU A 104 -21.56 -13.83 14.08
CA LEU A 104 -20.45 -14.29 14.92
C LEU A 104 -20.86 -14.41 16.39
N SER A 105 -20.20 -15.30 17.12
CA SER A 105 -20.29 -15.33 18.59
C SER A 105 -19.69 -14.05 19.20
N ASP A 106 -20.08 -13.72 20.43
CA ASP A 106 -19.57 -12.50 21.10
C ASP A 106 -18.04 -12.51 21.23
N THR A 107 -17.44 -13.67 21.51
CA THR A 107 -15.98 -13.83 21.57
C THR A 107 -15.32 -13.58 20.21
N GLU A 108 -15.85 -14.17 19.14
CA GLU A 108 -15.32 -13.96 17.78
C GLU A 108 -15.47 -12.50 17.36
N ARG A 109 -16.61 -11.86 17.67
CA ARG A 109 -16.86 -10.46 17.38
C ARG A 109 -15.83 -9.55 18.05
N VAL A 110 -15.56 -9.74 19.34
CA VAL A 110 -14.55 -8.95 20.07
C VAL A 110 -13.17 -9.13 19.45
N ASN A 111 -12.75 -10.37 19.17
CA ASN A 111 -11.44 -10.64 18.57
C ASN A 111 -11.30 -9.97 17.19
N ILE A 112 -12.32 -10.08 16.32
CA ILE A 112 -12.31 -9.46 15.00
C ILE A 112 -12.27 -7.92 15.11
N MET A 113 -12.98 -7.32 16.07
CA MET A 113 -12.92 -5.88 16.29
C MET A 113 -11.53 -5.41 16.75
N GLU A 114 -10.86 -6.17 17.61
CA GLU A 114 -9.47 -5.87 18.02
C GLU A 114 -8.49 -6.00 16.85
N ASP A 115 -8.60 -7.08 16.08
CA ASP A 115 -7.78 -7.31 14.90
C ASP A 115 -7.98 -6.19 13.85
N LEU A 116 -9.23 -5.78 13.57
CA LEU A 116 -9.53 -4.68 12.65
C LEU A 116 -8.95 -3.35 13.14
N ARG A 117 -8.99 -3.06 14.45
CA ARG A 117 -8.34 -1.87 15.02
C ARG A 117 -6.83 -1.90 14.86
N TYR A 118 -6.20 -3.06 15.08
CA TYR A 118 -4.77 -3.25 14.83
C TYR A 118 -4.41 -2.99 13.37
N LEU A 119 -5.19 -3.54 12.43
CA LEU A 119 -4.99 -3.32 11.00
C LEU A 119 -5.16 -1.84 10.63
N GLN A 120 -6.17 -1.14 11.16
CA GLN A 120 -6.33 0.31 10.97
C GLN A 120 -5.10 1.09 11.42
N GLN A 121 -4.54 0.76 12.59
CA GLN A 121 -3.34 1.42 13.10
C GLN A 121 -2.14 1.19 12.16
N LYS A 122 -1.93 -0.04 11.68
CA LYS A 122 -0.85 -0.35 10.72
C LYS A 122 -1.02 0.41 9.41
N MET A 123 -2.24 0.52 8.89
CA MET A 123 -2.54 1.30 7.69
C MET A 123 -2.25 2.79 7.88
N GLN A 124 -2.59 3.35 9.05
CA GLN A 124 -2.32 4.75 9.36
C GLN A 124 -0.81 5.03 9.40
N THR A 125 -0.03 4.18 10.07
CA THR A 125 1.45 4.30 10.09
C THR A 125 2.05 4.20 8.68
N LEU A 126 1.53 3.29 7.85
CA LEU A 126 1.97 3.17 6.46
C LEU A 126 1.63 4.43 5.65
N LYS A 127 0.40 4.95 5.79
CA LYS A 127 -0.07 6.17 5.12
C LYS A 127 0.78 7.39 5.49
N GLU A 128 1.13 7.55 6.76
CA GLU A 128 2.02 8.62 7.23
C GLU A 128 3.40 8.52 6.58
N THR A 129 3.94 7.31 6.48
CA THR A 129 5.21 7.04 5.81
C THR A 129 5.16 7.39 4.32
N LEU A 130 4.12 6.93 3.61
CA LEU A 130 3.92 7.23 2.18
C LEU A 130 3.75 8.73 1.93
N THR A 131 3.00 9.40 2.81
CA THR A 131 2.77 10.84 2.75
C THR A 131 4.08 11.60 2.97
N HIS A 132 4.91 11.20 3.93
CA HIS A 132 6.21 11.81 4.18
C HIS A 132 7.15 11.69 2.97
N VAL A 133 7.22 10.50 2.36
CA VAL A 133 8.01 10.27 1.13
C VAL A 133 7.53 11.17 -0.01
N ASN A 134 6.21 11.30 -0.19
CA ASN A 134 5.65 12.19 -1.21
C ASN A 134 6.02 13.66 -0.97
N HIS A 135 5.89 14.15 0.27
CA HIS A 135 6.28 15.53 0.62
C HIS A 135 7.77 15.80 0.40
N LYS A 136 8.64 14.85 0.75
CA LYS A 136 10.08 14.96 0.51
C LYS A 136 10.39 15.07 -0.98
N HIS A 137 9.71 14.28 -1.81
CA HIS A 137 9.85 14.36 -3.26
C HIS A 137 9.39 15.72 -3.80
N GLU A 138 8.23 16.23 -3.34
CA GLU A 138 7.72 17.55 -3.72
C GLU A 138 8.65 18.70 -3.31
N ASP A 139 9.27 18.63 -2.14
CA ASP A 139 10.23 19.64 -1.68
C ASP A 139 11.48 19.70 -2.56
N VAL A 140 12.04 18.53 -2.93
CA VAL A 140 13.19 18.45 -3.86
C VAL A 140 12.82 19.03 -5.23
N MET A 141 11.67 18.64 -5.78
CA MET A 141 11.21 19.14 -7.08
C MET A 141 10.97 20.66 -7.05
N ARG A 142 10.39 21.18 -5.96
CA ARG A 142 10.21 22.63 -5.76
C ARG A 142 11.56 23.36 -5.75
N LYS A 143 12.53 22.85 -4.98
CA LYS A 143 13.89 23.43 -4.92
C LYS A 143 14.55 23.47 -6.30
N LEU A 144 14.48 22.38 -7.06
CA LEU A 144 15.00 22.32 -8.43
C LEU A 144 14.31 23.34 -9.36
N SER A 145 12.98 23.46 -9.27
CA SER A 145 12.22 24.44 -10.08
C SER A 145 12.51 25.91 -9.73
N SER A 146 13.00 26.17 -8.51
CA SER A 146 13.35 27.52 -8.05
C SER A 146 14.79 27.95 -8.37
N ILE A 147 15.57 27.10 -9.04
CA ILE A 147 16.94 27.43 -9.45
C ILE A 147 16.90 28.54 -10.51
N GLN A 148 17.59 29.65 -10.25
CA GLN A 148 17.72 30.77 -11.19
C GLN A 148 18.80 30.44 -12.23
N VAL A 149 18.38 29.80 -13.33
CA VAL A 149 19.30 29.27 -14.36
C VAL A 149 20.06 30.36 -15.12
N GLU A 150 19.58 31.60 -15.07
CA GLU A 150 20.21 32.78 -15.67
C GLU A 150 21.33 33.36 -14.80
N ASP A 151 21.39 33.01 -13.51
CA ASP A 151 22.43 33.51 -12.61
C ASP A 151 23.81 32.90 -12.93
N LEU A 152 24.80 33.78 -13.11
CA LEU A 152 26.15 33.38 -13.51
C LEU A 152 26.84 32.46 -12.49
N MET A 153 26.58 32.63 -11.19
CA MET A 153 27.16 31.78 -10.15
C MET A 153 26.48 30.42 -10.09
N VAL A 154 25.17 30.36 -10.31
CA VAL A 154 24.41 29.10 -10.47
C VAL A 154 24.94 28.31 -11.66
N GLN A 155 25.15 28.95 -12.82
CA GLN A 155 25.70 28.28 -14.00
C GLN A 155 27.09 27.68 -13.74
N LYS A 156 27.98 28.43 -13.08
CA LYS A 156 29.32 27.94 -12.70
C LYS A 156 29.24 26.73 -11.76
N LYS A 157 28.37 26.77 -10.76
CA LYS A 157 28.15 25.64 -9.83
C LYS A 157 27.61 24.41 -10.56
N ALA A 158 26.60 24.59 -11.42
CA ALA A 158 26.03 23.52 -12.21
C ALA A 158 27.07 22.85 -13.11
N LEU A 159 27.96 23.63 -13.75
CA LEU A 159 29.08 23.11 -14.55
C LEU A 159 30.11 22.34 -13.71
N ALA A 160 30.40 22.81 -12.50
CA ALA A 160 31.32 22.13 -11.58
C ALA A 160 30.78 20.76 -11.12
N GLU A 161 29.47 20.67 -10.88
CA GLU A 161 28.80 19.45 -10.40
C GLU A 161 28.36 18.49 -11.54
N PHE A 162 28.41 18.94 -12.79
CA PHE A 162 27.85 18.23 -13.94
C PHE A 162 28.32 16.77 -14.06
N LYS A 163 29.62 16.53 -13.86
CA LYS A 163 30.20 15.17 -13.98
C LYS A 163 29.57 14.19 -13.00
N GLU A 164 29.38 14.61 -11.75
CA GLU A 164 28.82 13.77 -10.69
C GLU A 164 27.34 13.46 -10.97
N ILE A 165 26.58 14.48 -11.38
CA ILE A 165 25.18 14.31 -11.78
C ILE A 165 25.05 13.35 -12.96
N TYR A 166 25.90 13.49 -13.99
CA TYR A 166 25.89 12.61 -15.16
C TYR A 166 26.22 11.15 -14.79
N GLN A 167 27.20 10.94 -13.91
CA GLN A 167 27.54 9.60 -13.41
C GLN A 167 26.39 8.99 -12.62
N ALA A 168 25.78 9.76 -11.72
CA ALA A 168 24.62 9.30 -10.95
C ALA A 168 23.45 8.94 -11.87
N ALA A 169 23.12 9.80 -12.85
CA ALA A 169 22.07 9.54 -13.83
C ALA A 169 22.35 8.28 -14.66
N SER A 170 23.61 8.05 -15.06
CA SER A 170 24.02 6.85 -15.80
C SER A 170 23.83 5.56 -14.99
N VAL A 171 24.11 5.60 -13.68
CA VAL A 171 23.86 4.46 -12.78
C VAL A 171 22.37 4.17 -12.67
N VAL A 172 21.54 5.22 -12.55
CA VAL A 172 20.07 5.07 -12.53
C VAL A 172 19.58 4.46 -13.85
N HIS A 173 20.02 4.98 -14.99
CA HIS A 173 19.62 4.48 -16.31
C HIS A 173 19.87 2.97 -16.44
N LYS A 174 21.08 2.51 -16.10
CA LYS A 174 21.45 1.08 -16.12
C LYS A 174 20.61 0.18 -15.21
N ARG A 175 19.99 0.71 -14.17
CA ARG A 175 19.11 -0.06 -13.26
C ARG A 175 17.67 -0.12 -13.76
N CYS A 176 17.30 0.77 -14.67
CA CYS A 176 15.93 0.89 -15.20
C CYS A 176 15.77 0.30 -16.60
N THR A 177 16.87 -0.01 -17.29
CA THR A 177 16.93 -0.73 -18.58
C THR A 177 17.39 -2.16 -18.38
#